data_AF-C5L4Z4-F1
#
_entry.id   AF-C5L4Z4-F1
#
_cell.length_a   1.000
_cell.length_b   1.000
_cell.length_c   1.000
_cell.angle_alpha   90.00
_cell.angle_beta   90.00
_cell.angle_gamma   90.00
#
_symmetry.space_group_name_H-M   'P 1'
#
loop_
_entity.id
_entity.type
_entity.pdbx_description
1 polymer ?
#
loop_
_entity_poly.entity_id
_entity_poly.type
_entity_poly.pdbx_seq_one_letter_code
_entity_poly.pdbx_strand_id
1 'polypeptide(L)'
;MQIKRTNRVKRAARAKGRRKGKTPKNLLYQNPKAIKDDTFKEKFDKRKTYLQNMNSCNLKDMYYDKLPEVIPQKAEWTLPKVNEEELNVCKKLAEKYGKEVPTAADEEEQEELQNEFFSRMARDKLNVYQWTWGQLRKKFNLALEGRVHVCHTDCQCALAKQSSNVKKYQGVRVIHRRLKVH
;
A
#
# COMPACT_ATOMS: atom_id res chain seq x y z
N MET A 1 56.45 -41.86 -17.16
CA MET A 1 55.05 -41.47 -17.46
C MET A 1 54.34 -41.10 -16.16
N GLN A 2 53.97 -39.83 -15.97
CA GLN A 2 53.22 -39.39 -14.78
C GLN A 2 51.72 -39.43 -15.05
N ILE A 3 51.00 -40.30 -14.33
CA ILE A 3 49.54 -40.42 -14.42
C ILE A 3 48.91 -39.20 -13.73
N LYS A 4 48.41 -38.25 -14.52
CA LYS A 4 47.66 -37.09 -14.04
C LYS A 4 46.33 -37.56 -13.44
N ARG A 5 46.25 -37.65 -12.11
CA ARG A 5 45.00 -37.88 -11.39
C ARG A 5 44.01 -36.75 -11.74
N THR A 6 42.95 -37.09 -12.48
CA THR A 6 41.95 -36.13 -12.95
C THR A 6 41.19 -35.52 -11.77
N ASN A 7 40.81 -34.24 -11.92
CA ASN A 7 40.04 -33.45 -10.94
C ASN A 7 38.68 -34.05 -10.52
N ARG A 8 38.28 -35.19 -11.11
CA ARG A 8 37.03 -35.90 -10.83
C ARG A 8 36.98 -36.50 -9.42
N VAL A 9 38.12 -36.96 -8.89
CA VAL A 9 38.19 -37.53 -7.53
C VAL A 9 37.99 -36.48 -6.44
N LYS A 10 38.42 -35.22 -6.68
CA LYS A 10 38.30 -34.13 -5.70
C LYS A 10 36.87 -33.60 -5.53
N ARG A 11 35.96 -33.79 -6.50
CA ARG A 11 34.54 -33.37 -6.39
C ARG A 11 33.69 -34.34 -5.56
N ALA A 12 33.98 -35.64 -5.61
CA ALA A 12 33.20 -36.64 -4.86
C ALA A 12 33.41 -36.54 -3.33
N ALA A 13 34.59 -36.10 -2.87
CA ALA A 13 34.88 -35.91 -1.44
C ALA A 13 34.10 -34.75 -0.80
N ARG A 14 33.74 -33.71 -1.58
CA ARG A 14 32.96 -32.57 -1.06
C ARG A 14 31.47 -32.88 -0.86
N ALA A 15 30.96 -33.96 -1.44
CA ALA A 15 29.56 -34.37 -1.31
C ALA A 15 29.27 -35.16 -0.02
N LYS A 16 30.28 -35.71 0.66
CA LYS A 16 30.12 -36.65 1.81
C LYS A 16 30.17 -35.99 3.20
N GLY A 17 29.90 -34.69 3.31
CA GLY A 17 30.08 -33.95 4.57
C GLY A 17 28.88 -33.17 5.10
N ARG A 18 27.74 -33.10 4.40
CA ARG A 18 26.55 -32.46 4.99
C ARG A 18 25.87 -33.46 5.92
N ARG A 19 26.36 -33.53 7.17
CA ARG A 19 25.55 -34.07 8.28
C ARG A 19 24.18 -33.39 8.17
N LYS A 20 23.11 -34.15 7.98
CA LYS A 20 21.74 -33.61 8.11
C LYS A 20 21.70 -33.00 9.50
N GLY A 21 21.73 -31.67 9.58
CA GLY A 21 21.56 -30.98 10.85
C GLY A 21 20.29 -31.53 11.48
N LYS A 22 20.34 -31.87 12.77
CA LYS A 22 19.13 -32.24 13.49
C LYS A 22 18.12 -31.14 13.21
N THR A 23 17.02 -31.46 12.53
CA THR A 23 15.92 -30.52 12.39
C THR A 23 15.56 -30.11 13.82
N PRO A 24 15.58 -28.80 14.14
CA PRO A 24 15.22 -28.37 15.48
C PRO A 24 13.85 -28.97 15.77
N LYS A 25 13.74 -29.74 16.87
CA LYS A 25 12.45 -30.21 17.35
C LYS A 25 11.57 -28.97 17.43
N ASN A 26 10.43 -28.98 16.74
CA ASN A 26 9.50 -27.85 16.66
C ASN A 26 9.48 -27.16 18.02
N LEU A 27 10.07 -25.96 18.09
CA LEU A 27 10.07 -25.18 19.31
C LEU A 27 8.59 -24.99 19.63
N LEU A 28 8.11 -25.66 20.68
CA LEU A 28 6.75 -25.46 21.18
C LEU A 28 6.50 -23.96 21.49
N TYR A 29 7.59 -23.22 21.71
CA TYR A 29 7.60 -21.84 22.17
C TYR A 29 8.02 -20.89 21.03
N GLN A 30 7.07 -20.13 20.49
CA GLN A 30 7.43 -18.83 19.94
C GLN A 30 7.67 -17.87 21.10
N ASN A 31 8.73 -17.06 21.01
CA ASN A 31 9.04 -16.05 22.01
C ASN A 31 7.82 -15.10 22.14
N PRO A 32 7.20 -14.95 23.31
CA PRO A 32 6.04 -14.05 23.50
C PRO A 32 6.34 -12.59 23.16
N LYS A 33 7.61 -12.18 23.11
CA LYS A 33 8.04 -10.85 22.65
C LYS A 33 7.85 -10.64 21.14
N ALA A 34 7.66 -11.70 20.36
CA ALA A 34 7.36 -11.62 18.93
C ALA A 34 5.87 -11.31 18.67
N ILE A 35 5.01 -11.52 19.67
CA ILE A 35 3.58 -11.19 19.59
C ILE A 35 3.45 -9.68 19.79
N LYS A 36 3.05 -8.98 18.73
CA LYS A 36 2.83 -7.53 18.73
C LYS A 36 1.45 -7.12 19.24
N ASP A 37 0.51 -8.05 19.26
CA ASP A 37 -0.84 -7.80 19.71
C ASP A 37 -0.94 -7.95 21.24
N ASP A 38 -1.23 -6.84 21.93
CA ASP A 38 -1.27 -6.81 23.38
C ASP A 38 -2.39 -7.68 23.96
N THR A 39 -3.58 -7.71 23.35
CA THR A 39 -4.71 -8.49 23.88
C THR A 39 -4.50 -10.00 23.69
N PHE A 40 -3.87 -10.40 22.58
CA PHE A 40 -3.49 -11.80 22.36
C PHE A 40 -2.33 -12.22 23.26
N LYS A 41 -1.39 -11.32 23.53
CA LYS A 41 -0.23 -11.58 24.39
C LYS A 41 -0.64 -11.81 25.85
N GLU A 42 -1.67 -11.13 26.34
CA GLU A 42 -2.23 -11.35 27.68
C GLU A 42 -2.84 -12.75 27.86
N LYS A 43 -3.57 -13.24 26.84
CA LYS A 43 -4.23 -14.56 26.86
C LYS A 43 -3.32 -15.71 26.42
N PHE A 44 -2.08 -15.43 26.02
CA PHE A 44 -1.17 -16.41 25.44
C PHE A 44 -0.68 -17.43 26.48
N ASP A 45 -1.08 -18.69 26.36
CA ASP A 45 -0.58 -19.77 27.20
C ASP A 45 0.78 -20.24 26.69
N LYS A 46 1.81 -20.03 27.51
CA LYS A 46 3.19 -20.45 27.21
C LYS A 46 3.31 -21.97 27.05
N ARG A 47 2.39 -22.78 27.58
CA ARG A 47 2.44 -24.25 27.51
C ARG A 47 1.89 -24.80 26.19
N LYS A 48 1.20 -23.98 25.40
CA LYS A 48 0.61 -24.34 24.10
C LYS A 48 1.47 -23.83 22.95
N THR A 49 1.38 -24.50 21.81
CA THR A 49 1.97 -23.97 20.57
C THR A 49 1.21 -22.72 20.10
N TYR A 50 1.83 -21.89 19.28
CA TYR A 50 1.17 -20.68 18.75
C TYR A 50 -0.17 -20.99 18.07
N LEU A 51 -0.21 -22.04 17.25
CA LEU A 51 -1.42 -22.49 16.57
C LEU A 51 -2.50 -22.96 17.55
N GLN A 52 -2.10 -23.69 18.61
CA GLN A 52 -3.03 -24.10 19.66
C GLN A 52 -3.61 -22.89 20.42
N ASN A 53 -2.80 -21.88 20.71
CA ASN A 53 -3.26 -20.63 21.32
C ASN A 53 -4.25 -19.90 20.41
N MET A 54 -3.94 -19.77 19.11
CA MET A 54 -4.84 -19.16 18.13
C MET A 54 -6.18 -19.89 18.06
N ASN A 55 -6.16 -21.23 18.03
CA ASN A 55 -7.37 -22.04 17.96
C ASN A 55 -8.18 -22.03 19.27
N SER A 56 -7.54 -21.80 20.42
CA SER A 56 -8.23 -21.72 21.71
C SER A 56 -8.85 -20.34 22.00
N CYS A 57 -8.53 -19.33 21.20
CA CYS A 57 -9.04 -17.98 21.39
C CYS A 57 -10.12 -17.66 20.37
N ASN A 58 -11.28 -17.18 20.84
CA ASN A 58 -12.30 -16.62 19.96
C ASN A 58 -11.99 -15.15 19.69
N LEU A 59 -11.71 -14.82 18.41
CA LEU A 59 -11.41 -13.46 17.99
C LEU A 59 -12.55 -12.48 18.30
N LYS A 60 -13.81 -12.92 18.19
CA LYS A 60 -14.97 -12.05 18.46
C LYS A 60 -14.98 -11.57 19.89
N ASP A 61 -14.73 -12.46 20.84
CA ASP A 61 -14.75 -12.15 22.27
C ASP A 61 -13.51 -11.34 22.68
N MET A 62 -12.39 -11.54 21.98
CA MET A 62 -11.14 -10.83 22.25
C MET A 62 -11.15 -9.37 21.84
N TYR A 63 -11.83 -9.05 20.73
CA TYR A 63 -11.85 -7.71 20.16
C TYR A 63 -13.26 -7.11 20.16
N TYR A 64 -14.17 -7.66 20.98
CA TYR A 64 -15.57 -7.21 21.05
C TYR A 64 -15.67 -5.69 21.22
N ASP A 65 -14.91 -5.14 22.17
CA ASP A 65 -14.89 -3.70 22.47
C ASP A 65 -14.32 -2.84 21.33
N LYS A 66 -13.59 -3.44 20.39
CA LYS A 66 -12.98 -2.76 19.22
C LYS A 66 -13.77 -2.98 17.94
N LEU A 67 -14.74 -3.89 17.94
CA LEU A 67 -15.58 -4.12 16.77
C LEU A 67 -16.67 -3.04 16.70
N PRO A 68 -16.98 -2.52 15.50
CA PRO A 68 -18.07 -1.57 15.36
C PRO A 68 -19.42 -2.24 15.68
N GLU A 69 -20.31 -1.51 16.34
CA GLU A 69 -21.67 -1.99 16.66
C GLU A 69 -22.45 -2.39 15.40
N VAL A 70 -22.22 -1.67 14.30
CA VAL A 70 -22.80 -1.94 12.98
C VAL A 70 -21.69 -2.30 12.01
N ILE A 71 -21.73 -3.53 11.49
CA ILE A 71 -20.80 -3.97 10.44
C ILE A 71 -21.20 -3.25 9.14
N PRO A 72 -20.36 -2.36 8.58
CA PRO A 72 -20.69 -1.68 7.34
C PRO A 72 -20.77 -2.70 6.19
N GLN A 73 -21.79 -2.56 5.34
CA GLN A 73 -22.01 -3.47 4.21
C GLN A 73 -20.85 -3.49 3.21
N LYS A 74 -20.08 -2.38 3.14
CA LYS A 74 -18.83 -2.27 2.40
C LYS A 74 -17.76 -1.71 3.32
N ALA A 75 -16.60 -2.36 3.35
CA ALA A 75 -15.48 -1.87 4.14
C ALA A 75 -14.95 -0.55 3.55
N GLU A 76 -14.60 0.42 4.39
CA GLU A 76 -14.16 1.75 3.93
C GLU A 76 -12.89 1.72 3.07
N TRP A 77 -12.04 0.70 3.24
CA TRP A 77 -10.84 0.53 2.44
C TRP A 77 -11.12 0.05 1.01
N THR A 78 -12.31 -0.49 0.73
CA THR A 78 -12.72 -0.89 -0.63
C THR A 78 -13.37 0.24 -1.41
N LEU A 79 -13.66 1.37 -0.75
CA LEU A 79 -14.17 2.55 -1.44
C LEU A 79 -13.12 3.05 -2.45
N PRO A 80 -13.54 3.47 -3.66
CA PRO A 80 -12.61 3.98 -4.65
C PRO A 80 -11.94 5.26 -4.14
N LYS A 81 -10.62 5.33 -4.33
CA LYS A 81 -9.77 6.43 -3.87
C LYS A 81 -8.83 6.86 -5.00
N VAL A 82 -8.47 8.13 -5.02
CA VAL A 82 -7.49 8.70 -5.95
C VAL A 82 -6.11 8.68 -5.31
N ASN A 83 -5.08 8.26 -6.05
CA ASN A 83 -3.72 8.27 -5.53
C ASN A 83 -3.17 9.71 -5.43
N GLU A 84 -2.14 9.94 -4.61
CA GLU A 84 -1.54 11.27 -4.45
C GLU A 84 -0.99 11.88 -5.76
N GLU A 85 -0.35 11.04 -6.59
CA GLU A 85 0.18 11.47 -7.90
C GLU A 85 -0.96 11.87 -8.85
N GLU A 86 -2.05 11.10 -8.83
CA GLU A 86 -3.25 11.35 -9.62
C GLU A 86 -4.00 12.59 -9.13
N LEU A 87 -4.03 12.83 -7.82
CA LEU A 87 -4.63 14.01 -7.21
C LEU A 87 -3.98 15.30 -7.73
N ASN A 88 -2.66 15.31 -7.89
CA ASN A 88 -1.95 16.47 -8.45
C ASN A 88 -2.37 16.76 -9.90
N VAL A 89 -2.63 15.71 -10.69
CA VAL A 89 -3.17 15.87 -12.05
C VAL A 89 -4.60 16.41 -12.00
N CYS A 90 -5.46 15.84 -11.14
CA CYS A 90 -6.83 16.31 -10.96
C CYS A 90 -6.89 17.78 -10.50
N LYS A 91 -6.00 18.22 -9.61
CA LYS A 91 -5.90 19.62 -9.16
C LYS A 91 -5.54 20.56 -10.30
N LYS A 92 -4.52 20.25 -11.09
CA LYS A 92 -4.13 21.07 -12.26
C LYS A 92 -5.23 21.16 -13.30
N LEU A 93 -5.92 20.04 -13.52
CA LEU A 93 -7.07 19.99 -14.40
C LEU A 93 -8.24 20.82 -13.84
N ALA A 94 -8.47 20.81 -12.53
CA ALA A 94 -9.49 21.64 -11.86
C ALA A 94 -9.13 23.14 -11.91
N GLU A 95 -7.87 23.51 -11.78
CA GLU A 95 -7.42 24.89 -11.94
C GLU A 95 -7.65 25.42 -13.36
N LYS A 96 -7.45 24.57 -14.38
CA LYS A 96 -7.63 24.94 -15.78
C LYS A 96 -9.10 24.97 -16.21
N TYR A 97 -9.87 23.95 -15.84
CA TYR A 97 -11.23 23.72 -16.35
C TYR A 97 -12.33 23.99 -15.32
N GLY A 98 -12.00 24.16 -14.03
CA GLY A 98 -12.97 24.26 -12.94
C GLY A 98 -13.85 25.51 -12.97
N LYS A 99 -13.52 26.51 -13.80
CA LYS A 99 -14.37 27.68 -14.04
C LYS A 99 -15.43 27.46 -15.11
N GLU A 100 -15.31 26.39 -15.90
CA GLU A 100 -16.15 26.11 -17.08
C GLU A 100 -17.16 24.98 -16.84
N VAL A 101 -17.38 24.54 -15.59
CA VAL A 101 -18.30 23.42 -15.33
C VAL A 101 -19.70 23.81 -15.83
N PRO A 102 -20.21 23.17 -16.91
CA PRO A 102 -21.49 23.55 -17.49
C PRO A 102 -22.61 23.21 -16.50
N THR A 103 -23.49 24.17 -16.24
CA THR A 103 -24.71 23.94 -15.46
C THR A 103 -25.87 24.12 -16.43
N ALA A 104 -26.49 23.03 -16.88
CA ALA A 104 -27.68 23.06 -17.72
C ALA A 104 -28.95 23.12 -16.85
N ALA A 105 -30.08 23.49 -17.45
CA ALA A 105 -31.39 23.52 -16.78
C ALA A 105 -32.06 22.13 -16.74
N ASP A 106 -31.85 21.32 -17.78
CA ASP A 106 -32.47 20.00 -17.94
C ASP A 106 -31.44 18.87 -17.77
N GLU A 107 -31.87 17.73 -17.20
CA GLU A 107 -31.00 16.61 -16.84
C GLU A 107 -30.31 15.95 -18.05
N GLU A 108 -31.01 15.80 -19.18
CA GLU A 108 -30.46 15.20 -20.40
C GLU A 108 -29.38 16.09 -21.02
N GLU A 109 -29.66 17.39 -21.17
CA GLU A 109 -28.69 18.36 -21.68
C GLU A 109 -27.45 18.46 -20.76
N GLN A 110 -27.65 18.33 -19.45
CA GLN A 110 -26.56 18.33 -18.48
C GLN A 110 -25.59 17.16 -18.69
N GLU A 111 -26.08 15.97 -19.02
CA GLU A 111 -25.23 14.82 -19.25
C GLU A 111 -24.40 14.95 -20.53
N GLU A 112 -25.00 15.44 -21.63
CA GLU A 112 -24.28 15.68 -22.88
C GLU A 112 -23.18 16.73 -22.70
N LEU A 113 -23.50 17.86 -22.06
CA LEU A 113 -22.53 18.93 -21.78
C LEU A 113 -21.39 18.43 -20.87
N GLN A 114 -21.69 17.60 -19.86
CA GLN A 114 -20.66 16.98 -19.04
C GLN A 114 -19.78 16.03 -19.88
N ASN A 115 -20.36 15.23 -20.76
CA ASN A 115 -19.61 14.29 -21.60
C ASN A 115 -18.68 15.01 -22.58
N GLU A 116 -19.13 16.11 -23.19
CA GLU A 116 -18.30 16.96 -24.03
C GLU A 116 -17.18 17.63 -23.24
N PHE A 117 -17.50 18.17 -22.06
CA PHE A 117 -16.53 18.79 -21.16
C PHE A 117 -15.41 17.81 -20.77
N PHE A 118 -15.77 16.61 -20.29
CA PHE A 118 -14.79 15.58 -19.94
C PHE A 118 -14.06 15.03 -21.16
N SER A 119 -14.68 15.03 -22.34
CA SER A 119 -14.00 14.65 -23.60
C SER A 119 -12.92 15.66 -24.01
N ARG A 120 -13.17 16.96 -23.84
CA ARG A 120 -12.15 18.01 -24.05
C ARG A 120 -11.00 17.87 -23.06
N MET A 121 -11.33 17.64 -21.79
CA MET A 121 -10.38 17.48 -20.70
C MET A 121 -9.50 16.23 -20.86
N ALA A 122 -10.07 15.12 -21.35
CA ALA A 122 -9.35 13.88 -21.60
C ALA A 122 -8.28 14.01 -22.69
N ARG A 123 -8.46 14.92 -23.65
CA ARG A 123 -7.50 15.20 -24.74
C ARG A 123 -6.42 16.22 -24.36
N ASP A 124 -6.50 16.81 -23.16
CA ASP A 124 -5.51 17.78 -22.70
C ASP A 124 -4.16 17.10 -22.39
N LYS A 125 -3.06 17.80 -22.67
CA LYS A 125 -1.69 17.40 -22.31
C LYS A 125 -1.49 17.24 -20.80
N LEU A 126 -2.32 17.89 -19.98
CA LEU A 126 -2.33 17.71 -18.52
C LEU A 126 -2.75 16.30 -18.10
N ASN A 127 -3.53 15.58 -18.93
CA ASN A 127 -3.92 14.19 -18.71
C ASN A 127 -2.75 13.24 -19.07
N VAL A 128 -1.69 13.26 -18.25
CA VAL A 128 -0.48 12.46 -18.46
C VAL A 128 -0.76 10.96 -18.53
N TYR A 129 -1.78 10.49 -17.81
CA TYR A 129 -2.17 9.09 -17.74
C TYR A 129 -3.11 8.65 -18.87
N GLN A 130 -3.45 9.55 -19.80
CA GLN A 130 -4.32 9.27 -20.95
C GLN A 130 -5.65 8.61 -20.57
N TRP A 131 -6.23 9.02 -19.44
CA TRP A 131 -7.52 8.48 -18.99
C TRP A 131 -8.62 8.75 -20.00
N THR A 132 -9.52 7.77 -20.17
CA THR A 132 -10.75 7.99 -20.93
C THR A 132 -11.65 8.99 -20.20
N TRP A 133 -12.57 9.65 -20.92
CA TRP A 133 -13.47 10.65 -20.32
C TRP A 133 -14.25 10.10 -19.12
N GLY A 134 -14.72 8.85 -19.18
CA GLY A 134 -15.43 8.21 -18.07
C GLY A 134 -14.54 7.89 -16.86
N GLN A 135 -13.28 7.53 -17.08
CA GLN A 135 -12.30 7.37 -16.00
C GLN A 135 -11.97 8.71 -15.35
N LEU A 136 -11.79 9.75 -16.18
CA LEU A 136 -11.45 11.08 -15.74
C LEU A 136 -12.59 11.70 -14.94
N ARG A 137 -13.86 11.57 -15.38
CA ARG A 137 -15.06 11.96 -14.62
C ARG A 137 -15.06 11.33 -13.23
N LYS A 138 -14.86 10.02 -13.13
CA LYS A 138 -14.80 9.30 -11.83
C LYS A 138 -13.69 9.82 -10.94
N LYS A 139 -12.45 9.90 -11.43
CA LYS A 139 -11.30 10.36 -10.63
C LYS A 139 -11.40 11.82 -10.24
N PHE A 140 -11.87 12.67 -11.13
CA PHE A 140 -12.07 14.10 -10.88
C PHE A 140 -13.11 14.32 -9.79
N ASN A 141 -14.26 13.62 -9.85
CA ASN A 141 -15.28 13.68 -8.81
C ASN A 141 -14.76 13.17 -7.46
N LEU A 142 -14.04 12.03 -7.44
CA LEU A 142 -13.42 11.51 -6.22
C LEU A 142 -12.39 12.49 -5.62
N ALA A 143 -11.66 13.22 -6.47
CA ALA A 143 -10.73 14.25 -6.03
C ALA A 143 -11.44 15.47 -5.44
N LEU A 144 -12.57 15.90 -6.02
CA LEU A 144 -13.43 16.97 -5.48
C LEU A 144 -14.07 16.57 -4.14
N GLU A 145 -14.48 15.31 -3.99
CA GLU A 145 -14.96 14.74 -2.73
C GLU A 145 -13.85 14.57 -1.67
N GLY A 146 -12.58 14.78 -2.02
CA GLY A 146 -11.44 14.60 -1.12
C GLY A 146 -11.12 13.14 -0.79
N ARG A 147 -11.62 12.17 -1.57
CA ARG A 147 -11.34 10.73 -1.39
C ARG A 147 -9.96 10.36 -1.91
N VAL A 148 -8.93 10.75 -1.16
CA VAL A 148 -7.52 10.51 -1.49
C VAL A 148 -7.02 9.27 -0.77
N HIS A 149 -6.32 8.39 -1.48
CA HIS A 149 -5.52 7.34 -0.85
C HIS A 149 -4.25 7.97 -0.29
N VAL A 150 -4.30 8.33 0.99
CA VAL A 150 -3.10 8.68 1.76
C VAL A 150 -2.48 7.37 2.22
N CYS A 151 -1.35 7.01 1.61
CA CYS A 151 -0.60 5.85 2.10
C CYS A 151 0.12 6.33 3.37
N HIS A 152 -0.41 5.96 4.53
CA HIS A 152 0.20 6.28 5.83
C HIS A 152 1.68 5.83 5.84
N THR A 153 2.53 6.47 6.64
CA THR A 153 3.97 6.13 6.71
C THR A 153 4.25 4.67 7.04
N ASP A 154 3.27 3.94 7.59
CA ASP A 154 3.34 2.50 7.92
C ASP A 154 2.70 1.57 6.88
N CYS A 155 2.20 2.13 5.77
CA CYS A 155 1.62 1.43 4.63
C CYS A 155 2.71 0.63 3.89
N GLN A 156 2.48 -0.65 3.58
CA GLN A 156 3.47 -1.50 2.91
C GLN A 156 3.96 -0.94 1.57
N CYS A 157 3.16 -0.09 0.91
CA CYS A 157 3.55 0.62 -0.31
C CYS A 157 4.61 1.72 -0.05
N ALA A 158 4.61 2.35 1.13
CA ALA A 158 5.63 3.33 1.53
C ALA A 158 6.99 2.65 1.76
N LEU A 159 6.99 1.45 2.36
CA LEU A 159 8.18 0.61 2.52
C LEU A 159 8.74 0.12 1.17
N ALA A 160 7.87 -0.16 0.20
CA ALA A 160 8.29 -0.51 -1.17
C ALA A 160 8.91 0.67 -1.94
N LYS A 161 8.47 1.92 -1.69
CA LYS A 161 9.09 3.13 -2.27
C LYS A 161 10.43 3.48 -1.59
N GLN A 162 10.65 3.10 -0.34
CA GLN A 162 11.94 3.29 0.34
C GLN A 162 13.03 2.35 -0.14
N SER A 163 12.70 1.15 -0.64
CA SER A 163 13.69 0.18 -1.12
C SER A 163 14.21 0.49 -2.54
N SER A 164 13.48 1.27 -3.34
CA SER A 164 13.88 1.67 -4.70
C SER A 164 14.65 3.00 -4.77
N ASN A 165 14.62 3.83 -3.72
CA ASN A 165 15.27 5.15 -3.70
C ASN A 165 16.60 5.22 -2.91
N VAL A 166 17.16 4.08 -2.48
CA VAL A 166 18.53 4.05 -1.93
C VAL A 166 19.54 4.04 -3.08
N LYS A 167 19.65 5.16 -3.80
CA LYS A 167 20.89 5.59 -4.47
C LYS A 167 20.77 7.03 -4.95
N LYS A 168 21.63 7.87 -4.37
CA LYS A 168 22.04 9.23 -4.76
C LYS A 168 21.05 10.34 -4.43
N TYR A 169 21.21 10.97 -3.28
CA TYR A 169 21.26 12.44 -3.15
C TYR A 169 21.91 12.76 -1.81
N GLN A 170 23.25 12.76 -1.79
CA GLN A 170 23.99 13.50 -0.78
C GLN A 170 24.09 14.95 -1.28
N GLY A 171 23.62 15.90 -0.47
CA GLY A 171 24.05 17.30 -0.57
C GLY A 171 23.06 18.28 -1.20
N VAL A 172 21.96 18.59 -0.51
CA VAL A 172 21.36 19.93 -0.58
C VAL A 172 20.93 20.34 0.84
N ARG A 173 21.65 21.28 1.45
CA ARG A 173 21.20 21.95 2.68
C ARG A 173 20.13 22.96 2.30
N VAL A 174 18.89 22.72 2.72
CA VAL A 174 17.81 23.69 2.58
C VAL A 174 17.95 24.74 3.67
N ILE A 175 18.22 25.98 3.27
CA ILE A 175 18.25 27.15 4.16
C ILE A 175 16.79 27.63 4.33
N HIS A 176 16.25 27.52 5.55
CA HIS A 176 14.96 28.11 5.89
C HIS A 176 15.10 29.62 6.11
N ARG A 177 14.59 30.45 5.20
CA ARG A 177 14.27 31.85 5.50
C ARG A 177 12.84 31.93 6.03
N ARG A 178 12.71 32.27 7.31
CA ARG A 178 11.45 32.69 7.95
C ARG A 178 11.02 34.03 7.36
N LEU A 179 9.90 34.07 6.65
CA LEU A 179 9.19 35.31 6.39
C LEU A 179 8.42 35.70 7.66
N LYS A 180 8.77 36.85 8.25
CA LYS A 180 7.94 37.52 9.26
C LYS A 180 6.89 38.32 8.50
N VAL A 181 5.62 38.10 8.84
CA VAL A 181 4.50 38.92 8.41
C VAL A 181 4.33 40.03 9.46
N HIS A 182 4.30 41.28 9.01
CA HIS A 182 3.91 42.45 9.78
C HIS A 182 2.47 42.83 9.41
#